data_AF-Q4T5H1-F1
#
_entry.id   AF-Q4T5H1-F1
#
_cell.length_a   1.000
_cell.length_b   1.000
_cell.length_c   1.000
_cell.angle_alpha   90.00
_cell.angle_beta   90.00
_cell.angle_gamma   90.00
#
_symmetry.space_group_name_H-M   'P 1'
#
loop_
_entity.id
_entity.type
_entity.pdbx_description
1 polymer ?
#
loop_
_entity_poly.entity_id
_entity_poly.type
_entity_poly.pdbx_seq_one_letter_code
_entity_poly.pdbx_strand_id
1 'polypeptide(L)'
;SWGILFSHPKDFTPVCTTELARAAKLSEEFKKRDVKMIALSIDSVEDHCSWSKDVMALNAEPKRPLPYPIIADDKRQLSVQLGMLDPDELDKDGIPLTARCVFVIGPDKKLKLSILYPATTGRNFDELLRVIDSLQLTAQKKVATPVDWK
;
A
#
# COMPACT_ATOMS: atom_id res chain seq x y z
N SER A 1 10.88 0.76 13.83
CA SER A 1 9.92 1.08 12.77
C SER A 1 8.74 0.15 12.74
N TRP A 2 7.58 0.77 12.50
CA TRP A 2 6.38 0.13 11.97
C TRP A 2 6.53 -0.10 10.46
N GLY A 3 5.64 -0.91 9.88
CA GLY A 3 5.59 -1.15 8.44
C GLY A 3 4.17 -1.06 7.89
N ILE A 4 4.04 -0.59 6.65
CA ILE A 4 2.83 -0.74 5.85
C ILE A 4 3.21 -1.48 4.57
N LEU A 5 2.62 -2.66 4.39
CA LEU A 5 2.59 -3.36 3.12
C LEU A 5 1.25 -3.08 2.45
N PHE A 6 1.27 -2.58 1.23
CA PHE A 6 0.04 -2.31 0.47
C PHE A 6 0.14 -2.86 -0.94
N SER A 7 -0.85 -3.64 -1.35
CA SER A 7 -0.88 -4.21 -2.70
C SER A 7 -1.65 -3.33 -3.68
N HIS A 8 -1.38 -3.48 -4.97
CA HIS A 8 -2.22 -2.96 -6.04
C HIS A 8 -2.36 -4.00 -7.17
N PRO A 9 -3.52 -4.08 -7.83
CA PRO A 9 -3.80 -5.15 -8.80
C PRO A 9 -2.79 -5.26 -9.93
N LYS A 10 -2.41 -4.12 -10.51
CA LYS A 10 -1.55 -4.07 -11.70
C LYS A 10 -0.92 -2.70 -11.93
N ASP A 11 0.31 -2.69 -12.40
CA ASP A 11 1.00 -1.53 -12.96
C ASP A 11 0.25 -0.98 -14.19
N PHE A 12 0.54 0.27 -14.57
CA PHE A 12 -0.07 0.95 -15.72
C PHE A 12 -1.61 1.04 -15.70
N THR A 13 -2.23 1.04 -14.52
CA THR A 13 -3.68 1.21 -14.35
C THR A 13 -4.02 2.51 -13.61
N PRO A 14 -5.11 3.21 -14.00
CA PRO A 14 -5.35 4.59 -13.59
C PRO A 14 -5.52 4.76 -12.08
N VAL A 15 -6.35 3.93 -11.44
CA VAL A 15 -6.58 4.00 -9.98
C VAL A 15 -5.29 3.72 -9.22
N CYS A 16 -4.55 2.67 -9.59
CA CYS A 16 -3.28 2.33 -8.93
C CYS A 16 -2.26 3.47 -9.03
N THR A 17 -2.16 4.14 -10.19
CA THR A 17 -1.24 5.28 -10.36
C THR A 17 -1.61 6.44 -9.44
N THR A 18 -2.91 6.74 -9.28
CA THR A 18 -3.35 7.79 -8.34
C THR A 18 -3.03 7.44 -6.89
N GLU A 19 -3.19 6.17 -6.49
CA GLU A 19 -2.91 5.72 -5.12
C GLU A 19 -1.43 5.78 -4.80
N LEU A 20 -0.57 5.27 -5.69
CA LEU A 20 0.87 5.32 -5.46
C LEU A 20 1.41 6.76 -5.55
N ALA A 21 0.83 7.63 -6.38
CA ALA A 21 1.21 9.04 -6.36
C ALA A 21 0.84 9.70 -5.03
N ARG A 22 -0.35 9.39 -4.48
CA ARG A 22 -0.77 9.88 -3.15
C ARG A 22 0.12 9.33 -2.04
N ALA A 23 0.47 8.05 -2.08
CA ALA A 23 1.39 7.40 -1.16
C ALA A 23 2.78 8.06 -1.19
N ALA A 24 3.30 8.35 -2.39
CA ALA A 24 4.58 9.03 -2.57
C ALA A 24 4.54 10.45 -1.99
N LYS A 25 3.45 11.19 -2.23
CA LYS A 25 3.24 12.52 -1.64
C LYS A 25 3.23 12.52 -0.11
N LEU A 26 2.66 11.47 0.49
CA LEU A 26 2.55 11.32 1.95
C LEU A 26 3.73 10.58 2.59
N SER A 27 4.73 10.14 1.82
CA SER A 27 5.81 9.28 2.34
C SER A 27 6.57 9.91 3.52
N GLU A 28 6.76 11.23 3.50
CA GLU A 28 7.41 11.95 4.60
C GLU A 28 6.55 11.98 5.86
N GLU A 29 5.21 11.97 5.76
CA GLU A 29 4.32 11.90 6.92
C GLU A 29 4.38 10.53 7.61
N PHE A 30 4.48 9.44 6.83
CA PHE A 30 4.72 8.10 7.37
C PHE A 30 6.13 7.99 7.99
N LYS A 31 7.14 8.58 7.35
CA LYS A 31 8.52 8.58 7.85
C LYS A 31 8.66 9.32 9.18
N LYS A 32 7.99 10.47 9.37
CA LYS A 32 7.93 11.20 10.65
C LYS A 32 7.40 10.33 11.81
N ARG A 33 6.58 9.33 11.50
CA ARG A 33 5.98 8.38 12.45
C ARG A 33 6.80 7.08 12.58
N ASP A 34 8.03 7.03 12.09
CA ASP A 34 8.85 5.80 12.04
C ASP A 34 8.13 4.62 11.35
N VAL A 35 7.39 4.92 10.28
CA VAL A 35 6.69 3.92 9.45
C VAL A 35 7.40 3.76 8.11
N LYS A 36 7.79 2.52 7.79
CA LYS A 36 8.34 2.14 6.49
C LYS A 36 7.22 1.68 5.56
N MET A 37 7.19 2.21 4.35
CA MET A 37 6.21 1.84 3.33
C MET A 37 6.83 0.84 2.35
N ILE A 38 6.03 -0.12 1.88
CA ILE A 38 6.39 -1.03 0.80
C ILE A 38 5.14 -1.40 0.01
N ALA A 39 5.20 -1.26 -1.31
CA ALA A 39 4.12 -1.66 -2.21
C ALA A 39 4.34 -3.09 -2.72
N LEU A 40 3.31 -3.71 -3.29
CA LEU A 40 3.38 -5.03 -3.92
C LEU A 40 2.41 -5.13 -5.09
N SER A 41 2.85 -5.72 -6.19
CA SER A 41 1.96 -6.22 -7.24
C SER A 41 2.52 -7.47 -7.88
N ILE A 42 1.77 -8.03 -8.82
CA ILE A 42 2.16 -9.25 -9.54
C ILE A 42 3.00 -8.96 -10.79
N ASP A 43 3.27 -7.70 -11.10
CA ASP A 43 4.06 -7.31 -12.27
C ASP A 43 5.57 -7.46 -12.00
N SER A 44 6.37 -7.33 -13.06
CA SER A 44 7.83 -7.50 -13.00
C SER A 44 8.54 -6.29 -12.38
N VAL A 45 9.79 -6.48 -11.94
CA VAL A 45 10.62 -5.37 -11.46
C VAL A 45 10.88 -4.33 -12.56
N GLU A 46 11.02 -4.79 -13.80
CA GLU A 46 11.18 -3.96 -14.99
C GLU A 46 9.96 -3.06 -15.21
N ASP A 47 8.76 -3.61 -15.08
CA ASP A 47 7.50 -2.86 -15.17
C ASP A 47 7.41 -1.82 -14.04
N HIS A 48 7.73 -2.22 -12.80
CA HIS A 48 7.74 -1.29 -11.66
C HIS A 48 8.68 -0.10 -11.90
N CYS A 49 9.88 -0.35 -12.44
CA CYS A 49 10.87 0.69 -12.72
C CYS A 49 10.43 1.63 -13.85
N SER A 50 9.69 1.12 -14.83
CA SER A 50 9.14 1.92 -15.92
C SER A 50 7.95 2.75 -15.42
N TRP A 51 6.98 2.10 -14.79
CA TRP A 51 5.73 2.70 -14.33
C TRP A 51 5.90 3.70 -13.19
N SER A 52 6.91 3.52 -12.32
CA SER A 52 7.21 4.48 -11.26
C SER A 52 7.52 5.88 -11.77
N LYS A 53 7.97 6.02 -13.04
CA LYS A 53 8.12 7.33 -13.70
C LYS A 53 6.76 8.02 -13.90
N ASP A 54 5.74 7.27 -14.33
CA ASP A 54 4.39 7.78 -14.54
C ASP A 54 3.74 8.18 -13.21
N VAL A 55 3.93 7.34 -12.17
CA VAL A 55 3.50 7.64 -10.80
C VAL A 55 4.09 8.97 -10.32
N MET A 56 5.40 9.15 -10.49
CA MET A 56 6.09 10.37 -10.05
C MET A 56 5.77 11.58 -10.93
N ALA A 57 5.49 11.38 -12.21
CA ALA A 57 4.96 12.43 -13.09
C ALA A 57 3.57 12.91 -12.63
N LEU A 58 2.67 11.99 -12.26
CA LEU A 58 1.36 12.34 -11.71
C LEU A 58 1.47 13.06 -10.35
N ASN A 59 2.49 12.71 -9.55
CA ASN A 59 2.81 13.42 -8.30
C ASN A 59 3.49 14.80 -8.53
N ALA A 60 3.62 15.27 -9.78
CA ALA A 60 4.33 16.50 -10.15
C ALA A 60 5.79 16.55 -9.68
N GLU A 61 6.42 15.39 -9.46
CA GLU A 61 7.83 15.24 -9.05
C GLU A 61 8.59 14.25 -9.97
N PRO A 62 8.55 14.40 -11.31
CA PRO A 62 9.03 13.37 -12.26
C PRO A 62 10.54 13.06 -12.17
N LYS A 63 11.32 13.92 -11.50
CA LYS A 63 12.77 13.72 -11.31
C LYS A 63 13.11 13.03 -9.99
N ARG A 64 12.15 12.90 -9.08
CA ARG A 64 12.37 12.26 -7.78
C ARG A 64 12.10 10.77 -7.92
N PRO A 65 12.97 9.89 -7.38
CA PRO A 65 12.67 8.46 -7.33
C PRO A 65 11.47 8.21 -6.40
N LEU A 66 10.75 7.11 -6.66
CA LEU A 66 9.68 6.66 -5.78
C LEU A 66 10.24 6.44 -4.36
N PRO A 67 9.62 6.98 -3.30
CA PRO A 67 10.21 7.01 -1.96
C PRO A 67 10.11 5.68 -1.20
N TYR A 68 9.51 4.66 -1.80
CA TYR A 68 9.37 3.31 -1.24
C TYR A 68 9.53 2.26 -2.35
N PRO A 69 9.96 1.04 -2.01
CA PRO A 69 10.08 -0.06 -2.97
C PRO A 69 8.70 -0.65 -3.33
N ILE A 70 8.65 -1.31 -4.49
CA ILE A 70 7.53 -2.16 -4.94
C ILE A 70 8.07 -3.59 -5.05
N ILE A 71 7.42 -4.54 -4.38
CA ILE A 71 7.70 -5.97 -4.49
C ILE A 71 7.09 -6.50 -5.78
N ALA A 72 7.90 -7.19 -6.58
CA ALA A 72 7.44 -8.03 -7.67
C ALA A 72 7.08 -9.41 -7.14
N ASP A 73 5.81 -9.78 -7.23
CA ASP A 73 5.26 -11.09 -6.88
C ASP A 73 4.70 -11.79 -8.13
N ASP A 74 5.54 -11.91 -9.15
CA ASP A 74 5.25 -12.54 -10.45
C ASP A 74 4.69 -13.97 -10.32
N LYS A 75 5.16 -14.70 -9.31
CA LYS A 75 4.71 -16.06 -8.98
C LYS A 75 3.48 -16.11 -8.05
N ARG A 76 2.95 -14.95 -7.65
CA ARG A 76 1.78 -14.80 -6.76
C ARG A 76 1.91 -15.52 -5.41
N GLN A 77 3.13 -15.85 -4.98
CA GLN A 77 3.34 -16.63 -3.78
C GLN A 77 2.96 -15.85 -2.54
N LEU A 78 3.36 -14.58 -2.48
CA LEU A 78 3.01 -13.70 -1.37
C LEU A 78 1.53 -13.35 -1.40
N SER A 79 0.99 -13.08 -2.58
CA SER A 79 -0.41 -12.72 -2.79
C SER A 79 -1.35 -13.84 -2.32
N VAL A 80 -1.02 -15.10 -2.61
CA VAL A 80 -1.76 -16.27 -2.10
C VAL A 80 -1.58 -16.43 -0.59
N GLN A 81 -0.35 -16.39 -0.09
CA GLN A 81 -0.06 -16.60 1.34
C GLN A 81 -0.72 -15.56 2.24
N LEU A 82 -0.81 -14.33 1.77
CA LEU A 82 -1.37 -13.20 2.52
C LEU A 82 -2.86 -12.98 2.22
N GLY A 83 -3.49 -13.85 1.42
CA GLY A 83 -4.92 -13.77 1.11
C GLY A 83 -5.30 -12.48 0.37
N MET A 84 -4.42 -12.01 -0.52
CA MET A 84 -4.56 -10.73 -1.21
C MET A 84 -5.24 -10.84 -2.57
N LEU A 85 -5.59 -12.02 -3.07
CA LEU A 85 -6.14 -12.17 -4.42
C LEU A 85 -7.59 -11.70 -4.50
N ASP A 86 -7.90 -10.92 -5.53
CA ASP A 86 -9.25 -10.49 -5.88
C ASP A 86 -9.90 -11.57 -6.76
N PRO A 87 -11.01 -12.20 -6.34
CA PRO A 87 -11.62 -13.28 -7.11
C PRO A 87 -12.29 -12.81 -8.40
N ASP A 88 -12.66 -11.52 -8.48
CA ASP A 88 -13.42 -10.97 -9.61
C ASP A 88 -12.50 -10.36 -10.68
N GLU A 89 -11.27 -10.00 -10.30
CA GLU A 89 -10.30 -9.36 -11.19
C GLU A 89 -9.27 -10.37 -11.67
N LEU A 90 -9.41 -10.76 -12.94
CA LEU A 90 -8.55 -11.73 -13.59
C LEU A 90 -7.65 -11.06 -14.62
N ASP A 91 -6.44 -11.56 -14.77
CA ASP A 91 -5.61 -11.22 -15.92
C ASP A 91 -6.16 -11.83 -17.22
N LYS A 92 -5.48 -11.56 -18.34
CA LYS A 92 -5.82 -12.06 -19.67
C LYS A 92 -5.86 -13.60 -19.77
N ASP A 93 -5.16 -14.28 -18.86
CA ASP A 93 -5.05 -15.74 -18.81
C ASP A 93 -6.03 -16.34 -17.78
N GLY A 94 -6.92 -15.52 -17.21
CA GLY A 94 -7.93 -15.93 -16.25
C GLY A 94 -7.41 -16.10 -14.82
N ILE A 95 -6.22 -15.56 -14.52
CA ILE A 95 -5.57 -15.74 -13.22
C ILE A 95 -5.81 -14.50 -12.34
N PRO A 96 -6.24 -14.67 -11.07
CA PRO A 96 -6.51 -13.56 -10.17
C PRO A 96 -5.37 -12.56 -10.02
N LEU A 97 -5.73 -11.27 -10.00
CA LEU A 97 -4.90 -10.15 -9.61
C LEU A 97 -4.95 -9.95 -8.09
N THR A 98 -4.10 -9.09 -7.53
CA THR A 98 -4.25 -8.69 -6.13
C THR A 98 -5.37 -7.68 -5.96
N ALA A 99 -6.14 -7.81 -4.88
CA ALA A 99 -6.99 -6.75 -4.36
C ALA A 99 -6.16 -5.60 -3.79
N ARG A 100 -6.81 -4.49 -3.41
CA ARG A 100 -6.16 -3.33 -2.78
C ARG A 100 -6.02 -3.54 -1.28
N CYS A 101 -5.17 -4.48 -0.89
CA CYS A 101 -4.92 -4.80 0.50
C CYS A 101 -3.97 -3.79 1.15
N VAL A 102 -4.13 -3.58 2.46
CA VAL A 102 -3.18 -2.88 3.32
C VAL A 102 -2.97 -3.71 4.57
N PHE A 103 -1.72 -3.91 4.98
CA PHE A 103 -1.33 -4.56 6.22
C PHE A 103 -0.42 -3.62 7.01
N VAL A 104 -0.86 -3.24 8.21
CA VAL A 104 -0.06 -2.44 9.15
C VAL A 104 0.61 -3.40 10.14
N ILE A 105 1.93 -3.37 10.16
CA ILE A 105 2.78 -4.30 10.91
C ILE A 105 3.50 -3.53 12.01
N GLY A 106 3.39 -4.01 13.25
CA GLY A 106 4.06 -3.44 14.40
C GLY A 106 5.56 -3.74 14.45
N PRO A 107 6.33 -3.07 15.32
CA PRO A 107 7.76 -3.36 15.52
C PRO A 107 8.02 -4.81 15.95
N ASP A 108 7.05 -5.41 16.64
CA ASP A 108 7.00 -6.82 17.06
C ASP A 108 6.68 -7.81 15.93
N LYS A 109 6.61 -7.33 14.68
CA LYS A 109 6.31 -8.11 13.46
C LYS A 109 4.91 -8.71 13.42
N LYS A 110 4.03 -8.31 14.34
CA LYS A 110 2.64 -8.77 14.34
C LYS A 110 1.78 -7.82 13.51
N LEU A 111 0.79 -8.39 12.83
CA LEU A 111 -0.28 -7.63 12.19
C LEU A 111 -1.05 -6.84 13.24
N LYS A 112 -1.29 -5.56 12.97
CA LYS A 112 -2.02 -4.64 13.86
C LYS A 112 -3.34 -4.18 13.27
N LEU A 113 -3.39 -4.07 11.95
CA LEU A 113 -4.58 -3.68 11.20
C LEU A 113 -4.45 -4.17 9.76
N SER A 114 -5.56 -4.59 9.16
CA SER A 114 -5.66 -4.83 7.73
C SER A 114 -6.89 -4.15 7.13
N ILE A 115 -6.79 -3.78 5.86
CA ILE A 115 -7.88 -3.24 5.06
C ILE A 115 -7.89 -4.00 3.73
N LEU A 116 -9.07 -4.41 3.27
CA LEU A 116 -9.28 -5.05 1.98
C LEU A 116 -10.27 -4.23 1.18
N TYR A 117 -9.79 -3.57 0.13
CA TYR A 117 -10.63 -2.87 -0.85
C TYR A 117 -10.57 -3.64 -2.19
N PRO A 118 -11.68 -3.69 -2.95
CA PRO A 118 -11.67 -4.29 -4.29
C PRO A 118 -10.85 -3.41 -5.26
N ALA A 119 -10.45 -3.97 -6.41
CA ALA A 119 -9.75 -3.19 -7.43
C ALA A 119 -10.53 -1.95 -7.89
N THR A 120 -11.87 -1.99 -7.82
CA THR A 120 -12.75 -0.90 -8.27
C THR A 120 -12.78 0.32 -7.33
N THR A 121 -12.30 0.19 -6.07
CA THR A 121 -12.41 1.24 -5.05
C THR A 121 -11.05 1.73 -4.58
N GLY A 122 -10.66 2.94 -4.97
CA GLY A 122 -9.42 3.57 -4.48
C GLY A 122 -9.42 3.83 -2.97
N ARG A 123 -8.27 3.67 -2.33
CA ARG A 123 -8.07 3.79 -0.88
C ARG A 123 -7.94 5.23 -0.42
N ASN A 124 -8.38 5.47 0.81
CA ASN A 124 -8.16 6.73 1.52
C ASN A 124 -6.85 6.67 2.33
N PHE A 125 -5.80 7.35 1.88
CA PHE A 125 -4.51 7.40 2.59
C PHE A 125 -4.52 8.30 3.83
N ASP A 126 -5.47 9.22 3.96
CA ASP A 126 -5.61 10.03 5.18
C ASP A 126 -6.11 9.15 6.33
N GLU A 127 -6.99 8.19 6.02
CA GLU A 127 -7.40 7.16 6.97
C GLU A 127 -6.22 6.29 7.40
N LEU A 128 -5.32 5.94 6.49
CA LEU A 128 -4.11 5.19 6.84
C LEU A 128 -3.22 5.94 7.83
N LEU A 129 -3.04 7.26 7.66
CA LEU A 129 -2.32 8.09 8.63
C LEU A 129 -3.05 8.13 9.97
N ARG A 130 -4.37 8.34 9.97
CA ARG A 130 -5.20 8.42 11.18
C ARG A 130 -5.13 7.14 12.01
N VAL A 131 -5.24 5.97 11.38
CA VAL A 131 -5.15 4.69 12.11
C VAL A 131 -3.74 4.41 12.61
N ILE A 132 -2.69 4.90 11.95
CA ILE A 132 -1.32 4.79 12.48
C ILE A 132 -1.15 5.64 13.72
N ASP A 133 -1.65 6.88 13.69
CA ASP A 133 -1.61 7.77 14.86
C ASP A 133 -2.35 7.13 16.04
N SER A 134 -3.51 6.53 15.78
CA SER A 134 -4.24 5.73 16.76
C SER A 134 -3.42 4.55 17.29
N LEU A 135 -2.91 3.68 16.40
CA LEU A 135 -2.18 2.47 16.78
C LEU A 135 -0.92 2.79 17.60
N GLN A 136 -0.20 3.84 17.24
CA GLN A 136 1.00 4.28 17.95
C GLN A 136 0.66 4.90 19.31
N LEU A 137 -0.40 5.71 19.38
CA LEU A 137 -0.89 6.27 20.65
C LEU A 137 -1.26 5.16 21.63
N THR A 138 -2.07 4.19 21.20
CA THR A 138 -2.55 3.09 22.07
C THR A 138 -1.45 2.08 22.42
N ALA A 139 -0.37 2.01 21.62
CA ALA A 139 0.81 1.23 21.98
C ALA A 139 1.63 1.86 23.11
N GLN A 140 1.62 3.19 23.22
CA GLN A 140 2.38 3.94 24.23
C GLN A 140 1.56 4.31 25.47
N LYS A 141 0.24 4.47 25.31
CA LYS A 141 -0.69 4.94 26.34
C LYS A 141 -1.84 3.94 26.49
N LYS A 142 -2.29 3.73 27.72
CA LYS A 142 -3.44 2.85 28.03
C LYS A 142 -4.78 3.56 27.76
N VAL A 143 -5.00 3.94 26.51
CA VAL A 143 -6.23 4.61 26.02
C VAL A 143 -6.73 3.92 24.76
N ALA A 144 -7.94 4.28 24.31
CA ALA A 144 -8.50 3.88 23.03
C ALA A 144 -9.04 5.12 22.31
N THR A 145 -9.03 5.09 20.97
CA THR A 145 -9.57 6.17 20.13
C THR A 145 -11.03 5.85 19.78
N PRO A 146 -11.98 6.79 19.98
CA PRO A 146 -13.38 6.56 19.63
C PRO A 146 -13.63 6.63 18.11
N VAL A 147 -14.88 6.37 17.71
CA VAL A 147 -15.33 6.57 16.31
C VAL A 147 -15.01 7.99 15.83
N ASP A 148 -14.54 8.11 14.59
CA ASP A 148 -14.17 9.36 13.91
C ASP A 148 -13.11 10.22 14.64
N TRP A 149 -12.32 9.63 15.54
CA TRP A 149 -11.21 10.29 16.23
C TRP A 149 -10.19 10.87 15.24
N LYS A 150 -9.68 12.08 15.55
CA LYS A 150 -8.66 12.82 14.78
C LYS A 150 -7.49 13.21 15.65
#